data_AF-A0A950J5J3-F1
#
_entry.id   AF-A0A950J5J3-F1
#
_cell.length_a   1.000
_cell.length_b   1.000
_cell.length_c   1.000
_cell.angle_alpha   90.00
_cell.angle_beta   90.00
_cell.angle_gamma   90.00
#
_symmetry.space_group_name_H-M   'P 1'
#
loop_
_entity.id
_entity.type
_entity.pdbx_description
1 polymer ?
#
loop_
_entity_poly.entity_id
_entity_poly.type
_entity_poly.pdbx_seq_one_letter_code
_entity_poly.pdbx_strand_id
1 'polypeptide(L)'
;MSGGIVAVTSLALEARIALGPGVSVICSAGSQLAAALEAAVARGASGIISFGVAGGLSPRLRAGHWIVASAVRTGQRLFPTDRAWTECLLKRLPAALHAEIVGVDAPVAECSEKRLLHSRTGAAAVDTESHITARIAAAHQIPFAACRAVIDAADARLPPAALVGLRPDGTADVAAVFRSVLQEPRQLPDLVRTGLDARIARATLYAGRQKLGAGMGFPHFDDALSDTRTSTGAEIYVRGSNQHRGPAPTAVSRSRLMNHIERDRPASAGVGVSNASCVAGDFKYLADS
;
A
#
# COMPACT_ATOMS: atom_id res chain seq x y z
N MET A 1 -8.36 5.89 -20.23
CA MET A 1 -7.58 6.42 -19.10
C MET A 1 -6.89 5.24 -18.42
N SER A 2 -5.64 4.94 -18.75
CA SER A 2 -4.92 3.86 -18.05
C SER A 2 -4.36 4.43 -16.75
N GLY A 3 -5.00 4.09 -15.63
CA GLY A 3 -4.47 4.43 -14.30
C GLY A 3 -3.25 3.58 -13.97
N GLY A 4 -2.45 4.05 -13.01
CA GLY A 4 -1.27 3.32 -12.54
C GLY A 4 -1.63 2.08 -11.72
N ILE A 5 -0.60 1.30 -11.39
CA ILE A 5 -0.69 0.23 -10.42
C ILE A 5 -0.60 0.82 -9.01
N VAL A 6 -1.39 0.29 -8.10
CA VAL A 6 -1.35 0.66 -6.68
C VAL A 6 -0.72 -0.47 -5.90
N ALA A 7 0.48 -0.24 -5.36
CA ALA A 7 1.12 -1.14 -4.43
C ALA A 7 0.72 -0.80 -2.99
N VAL A 8 0.19 -1.77 -2.27
CA VAL A 8 -0.18 -1.65 -0.85
C VAL A 8 0.91 -2.29 -0.01
N THR A 9 1.44 -1.52 0.94
CA THR A 9 2.52 -1.94 1.85
C THR A 9 2.19 -1.59 3.30
N SER A 10 2.78 -2.30 4.25
CA SER A 10 2.55 -2.10 5.69
C SER A 10 3.62 -1.23 6.36
N LEU A 11 4.84 -1.21 5.78
CA LEU A 11 6.00 -0.51 6.35
C LEU A 11 6.52 0.59 5.44
N ALA A 12 7.04 1.66 6.03
CA ALA A 12 7.66 2.75 5.27
C ALA A 12 8.84 2.30 4.41
N LEU A 13 9.60 1.29 4.85
CA LEU A 13 10.66 0.72 4.02
C LEU A 13 10.09 -0.07 2.83
N GLU A 14 9.06 -0.88 3.05
CA GLU A 14 8.41 -1.62 1.96
C GLU A 14 7.88 -0.64 0.92
N ALA A 15 7.26 0.46 1.38
CA ALA A 15 6.75 1.51 0.52
C ALA A 15 7.85 2.10 -0.36
N ARG A 16 9.01 2.41 0.23
CA ARG A 16 10.18 2.90 -0.51
C ARG A 16 10.71 1.89 -1.52
N ILE A 17 10.69 0.59 -1.19
CA ILE A 17 11.09 -0.47 -2.13
C ILE A 17 10.05 -0.60 -3.24
N ALA A 18 8.76 -0.49 -2.94
CA ALA A 18 7.67 -0.66 -3.89
C ALA A 18 7.68 0.41 -5.01
N LEU A 19 8.11 1.64 -4.71
CA LEU A 19 8.15 2.73 -5.69
C LEU A 19 8.89 2.36 -6.98
N GLY A 20 8.42 2.92 -8.09
CA GLY A 20 9.06 2.79 -9.40
C GLY A 20 8.08 3.12 -10.54
N PRO A 21 8.54 3.03 -11.79
CA PRO A 21 7.73 3.39 -12.96
C PRO A 21 6.39 2.65 -13.00
N GLY A 22 5.30 3.41 -13.16
CA GLY A 22 3.95 2.87 -13.24
C GLY A 22 3.30 2.48 -11.92
N VAL A 23 3.97 2.69 -10.78
CA VAL A 23 3.52 2.23 -9.46
C VAL A 23 3.37 3.42 -8.52
N SER A 24 2.16 3.62 -8.04
CA SER A 24 1.87 4.44 -6.86
C SER A 24 1.80 3.57 -5.61
N VAL A 25 2.12 4.12 -4.44
CA VAL A 25 2.24 3.33 -3.21
C VAL A 25 1.32 3.89 -2.13
N ILE A 26 0.59 2.99 -1.47
CA ILE A 26 -0.17 3.27 -0.25
C ILE A 26 0.51 2.54 0.90
N CYS A 27 0.97 3.30 1.90
CA CYS A 27 1.58 2.79 3.11
C CYS A 27 0.69 3.12 4.31
N SER A 28 -0.16 2.18 4.69
CA SER A 28 -1.14 2.36 5.76
C SER A 28 -1.71 1.01 6.20
N ALA A 29 -2.23 0.95 7.42
CA ALA A 29 -2.91 -0.22 7.97
C ALA A 29 -4.37 0.09 8.35
N GLY A 30 -5.17 -0.95 8.57
CA GLY A 30 -6.53 -0.85 9.10
C GLY A 30 -7.49 0.02 8.28
N SER A 31 -8.27 0.86 8.96
CA SER A 31 -9.30 1.71 8.31
C SER A 31 -8.72 2.79 7.38
N GLN A 32 -7.51 3.27 7.67
CA GLN A 32 -6.82 4.23 6.80
C GLN A 32 -6.46 3.62 5.44
N LEU A 33 -6.07 2.34 5.45
CA LEU A 33 -5.81 1.59 4.22
C LEU A 33 -7.06 1.47 3.36
N ALA A 34 -8.20 1.12 3.97
CA ALA A 34 -9.45 1.00 3.23
C ALA A 34 -9.81 2.32 2.54
N ALA A 35 -9.82 3.44 3.26
CA ALA A 35 -10.16 4.75 2.70
C ALA A 35 -9.17 5.19 1.60
N ALA A 36 -7.87 4.97 1.80
CA ALA A 36 -6.85 5.32 0.81
C ALA A 36 -6.99 4.49 -0.47
N LEU A 37 -7.30 3.20 -0.34
CA LEU A 37 -7.48 2.29 -1.47
C LEU A 37 -8.75 2.62 -2.25
N GLU A 38 -9.88 2.86 -1.57
CA GLU A 38 -11.13 3.35 -2.18
C GLU A 38 -10.89 4.63 -3.00
N ALA A 39 -10.13 5.58 -2.45
CA ALA A 39 -9.79 6.80 -3.17
C ALA A 39 -8.88 6.53 -4.39
N ALA A 40 -7.99 5.55 -4.33
CA ALA A 40 -7.15 5.17 -5.45
C ALA A 40 -7.94 4.46 -6.56
N VAL A 41 -8.90 3.61 -6.18
CA VAL A 41 -9.87 3.00 -7.09
C VAL A 41 -10.71 4.06 -7.79
N ALA A 42 -11.25 5.04 -7.05
CA ALA A 42 -12.01 6.15 -7.63
C ALA A 42 -11.19 7.01 -8.61
N ARG A 43 -9.86 7.06 -8.46
CA ARG A 43 -8.94 7.71 -9.42
C ARG A 43 -8.59 6.84 -10.63
N GLY A 44 -9.15 5.64 -10.74
CA GLY A 44 -9.02 4.74 -11.89
C GLY A 44 -7.83 3.79 -11.82
N ALA A 45 -7.45 3.29 -10.64
CA ALA A 45 -6.39 2.28 -10.52
C ALA A 45 -6.62 1.07 -11.46
N SER A 46 -5.62 0.71 -12.27
CA SER A 46 -5.74 -0.40 -13.22
C SER A 46 -5.52 -1.77 -12.59
N GLY A 47 -4.83 -1.80 -11.45
CA GLY A 47 -4.50 -3.02 -10.73
C GLY A 47 -3.98 -2.70 -9.34
N ILE A 48 -4.23 -3.59 -8.39
CA ILE A 48 -3.81 -3.45 -7.00
C ILE A 48 -2.92 -4.64 -6.64
N ILE A 49 -1.75 -4.38 -6.07
CA ILE A 49 -0.83 -5.41 -5.61
C ILE A 49 -0.50 -5.25 -4.12
N SER A 50 -0.72 -6.31 -3.35
CA SER A 50 -0.24 -6.40 -1.96
C SER A 50 1.24 -6.79 -1.98
N PHE A 51 2.11 -5.91 -1.52
CA PHE A 51 3.56 -6.08 -1.59
C PHE A 51 4.20 -5.82 -0.23
N GLY A 52 5.12 -6.68 0.19
CA GLY A 52 5.83 -6.50 1.47
C GLY A 52 6.32 -7.81 2.04
N VAL A 53 6.51 -7.82 3.35
CA VAL A 53 6.86 -9.05 4.07
C VAL A 53 5.61 -9.80 4.56
N ALA A 54 5.79 -11.07 4.93
CA ALA A 54 4.77 -11.91 5.55
C ALA A 54 5.40 -12.95 6.48
N GLY A 55 4.66 -13.39 7.50
CA GLY A 55 5.07 -14.48 8.38
C GLY A 55 4.89 -15.84 7.69
N GLY A 56 5.84 -16.75 7.87
CA GLY A 56 5.76 -18.10 7.32
C GLY A 56 4.84 -19.01 8.13
N LEU A 57 3.97 -19.76 7.46
CA LEU A 57 3.12 -20.81 8.05
C LEU A 57 3.56 -22.22 7.63
N SER A 58 4.06 -22.36 6.40
CA SER A 58 4.54 -23.66 5.92
C SER A 58 5.90 -24.03 6.53
N PRO A 59 6.11 -25.28 6.98
CA PRO A 59 7.41 -25.76 7.45
C PRO A 59 8.54 -25.69 6.42
N ARG A 60 8.21 -25.53 5.13
CA ARG A 60 9.18 -25.40 4.03
C ARG A 60 9.69 -23.96 3.85
N LEU A 61 9.09 -22.98 4.52
CA LEU A 61 9.46 -21.57 4.36
C LEU A 61 10.51 -21.14 5.38
N ARG A 62 11.42 -20.30 4.92
CA ARG A 62 12.44 -19.62 5.71
C ARG A 62 12.47 -18.16 5.30
N ALA A 63 13.09 -17.33 6.14
CA ALA A 63 13.31 -15.93 5.81
C ALA A 63 13.97 -15.79 4.44
N GLY A 64 13.44 -14.89 3.61
CA GLY A 64 13.93 -14.65 2.25
C GLY A 64 13.35 -15.54 1.16
N HIS A 65 12.47 -16.49 1.48
CA HIS A 65 11.63 -17.12 0.45
C HIS A 65 10.58 -16.14 -0.08
N TRP A 66 10.23 -16.26 -1.36
CA TRP A 66 9.12 -15.53 -1.96
C TRP A 66 7.85 -16.37 -1.98
N ILE A 67 6.73 -15.70 -1.83
CA ILE A 67 5.40 -16.25 -2.07
C ILE A 67 4.73 -15.37 -3.10
N VAL A 68 4.17 -15.99 -4.14
CA VAL A 68 3.18 -15.36 -4.99
C VAL A 68 1.84 -15.97 -4.61
N ALA A 69 0.90 -15.14 -4.19
CA ALA A 69 -0.38 -15.62 -3.70
C ALA A 69 -1.20 -16.23 -4.84
N SER A 70 -1.73 -17.44 -4.63
CA SER A 70 -2.81 -17.99 -5.47
C SER A 70 -4.16 -17.41 -5.09
N ALA A 71 -4.31 -17.05 -3.82
CA ALA A 71 -5.48 -16.40 -3.24
C ALA A 71 -5.13 -15.83 -1.87
N VAL A 72 -5.95 -14.90 -1.39
CA VAL A 72 -5.93 -14.42 -0.01
C VAL A 72 -7.16 -14.94 0.73
N ARG A 73 -6.94 -15.62 1.86
CA ARG A 73 -7.98 -16.19 2.71
C ARG A 73 -8.20 -15.32 3.94
N THR A 74 -9.46 -15.06 4.30
CA THR A 74 -9.82 -14.42 5.58
C THR A 74 -11.15 -14.97 6.09
N GLY A 75 -11.14 -15.51 7.30
CA GLY A 75 -12.26 -16.32 7.80
C GLY A 75 -12.60 -17.46 6.83
N GLN A 76 -13.86 -17.52 6.40
CA GLN A 76 -14.33 -18.50 5.41
C GLN A 76 -14.23 -18.02 3.95
N ARG A 77 -13.85 -16.77 3.71
CA ARG A 77 -13.77 -16.20 2.37
C ARG A 77 -12.41 -16.44 1.75
N LEU A 78 -12.41 -16.67 0.45
CA LEU A 78 -11.22 -16.82 -0.39
C LEU A 78 -11.31 -15.83 -1.55
N PHE A 79 -10.27 -15.03 -1.72
CA PHE A 79 -10.16 -14.03 -2.78
C PHE A 79 -9.04 -14.45 -3.73
N PRO A 80 -9.34 -15.05 -4.89
CA PRO A 80 -8.32 -15.43 -5.88
C PRO A 80 -7.55 -14.21 -6.38
N THR A 81 -6.27 -14.41 -6.69
CA THR A 81 -5.48 -13.41 -7.41
C THR A 81 -5.77 -13.48 -8.91
N ASP A 82 -5.51 -12.38 -9.62
CA ASP A 82 -5.60 -12.32 -11.07
C ASP A 82 -4.61 -13.33 -11.69
N ARG A 83 -5.13 -14.19 -12.56
CA ARG A 83 -4.37 -15.30 -13.12
C ARG A 83 -3.20 -14.81 -13.99
N ALA A 84 -3.44 -13.86 -14.89
CA ALA A 84 -2.43 -13.40 -15.82
C ALA A 84 -1.30 -12.65 -15.09
N TRP A 85 -1.66 -11.83 -14.10
CA TRP A 85 -0.68 -11.15 -13.26
C TRP A 85 0.12 -12.15 -12.43
N THR A 86 -0.54 -13.14 -11.82
CA THR A 86 0.12 -14.21 -11.06
C THR A 86 1.12 -14.98 -11.90
N GLU A 87 0.78 -15.35 -13.13
CA GLU A 87 1.70 -16.00 -14.07
C GLU A 87 2.91 -15.12 -14.40
N CYS A 88 2.70 -13.82 -14.63
CA CYS A 88 3.81 -12.88 -14.85
C CYS A 88 4.71 -12.74 -13.61
N LEU A 89 4.14 -12.71 -12.40
CA LEU A 89 4.89 -12.68 -11.15
C LEU A 89 5.74 -13.95 -11.00
N LEU A 90 5.18 -15.13 -11.25
CA LEU A 90 5.89 -16.40 -11.15
C LEU A 90 7.03 -16.53 -12.19
N LYS A 91 6.84 -16.01 -13.41
CA LYS A 91 7.92 -15.93 -14.41
C LYS A 91 9.08 -15.04 -13.96
N ARG A 92 8.77 -13.91 -13.30
CA ARG A 92 9.77 -12.95 -12.80
C ARG A 92 10.42 -13.41 -11.48
N LEU A 93 9.72 -14.24 -10.70
CA LEU A 93 10.16 -14.80 -9.43
C LEU A 93 10.07 -16.35 -9.47
N PRO A 94 10.93 -17.04 -10.24
CA PRO A 94 10.79 -18.48 -10.50
C PRO A 94 10.96 -19.38 -9.27
N ALA A 95 11.61 -18.88 -8.22
CA ALA A 95 11.78 -19.57 -6.94
C ALA A 95 10.63 -19.30 -5.95
N ALA A 96 9.64 -18.49 -6.32
CA ALA A 96 8.52 -18.19 -5.45
C ALA A 96 7.59 -19.39 -5.30
N LEU A 97 7.12 -19.61 -4.08
CA LEU A 97 6.07 -20.57 -3.81
C LEU A 97 4.73 -19.97 -4.23
N HIS A 98 4.00 -20.65 -5.11
CA HIS A 98 2.62 -20.32 -5.43
C HIS A 98 1.67 -20.96 -4.41
N ALA A 99 1.06 -20.17 -3.54
CA ALA A 99 0.24 -20.69 -2.43
C ALA A 99 -0.73 -19.64 -1.87
N GLU A 100 -1.69 -20.07 -1.05
CA GLU A 100 -2.58 -19.14 -0.34
C GLU A 100 -1.83 -18.36 0.75
N ILE A 101 -2.29 -17.13 0.99
CA ILE A 101 -1.90 -16.30 2.13
C ILE A 101 -3.13 -16.07 3.01
N VAL A 102 -3.00 -16.25 4.32
CA VAL A 102 -4.05 -15.86 5.28
C VAL A 102 -3.89 -14.38 5.62
N GLY A 103 -4.95 -13.60 5.48
CA GLY A 103 -5.03 -12.25 6.03
C GLY A 103 -5.69 -12.25 7.41
N VAL A 104 -5.02 -11.66 8.40
CA VAL A 104 -5.45 -11.54 9.80
C VAL A 104 -5.36 -10.08 10.27
N ASP A 105 -6.06 -9.70 11.33
CA ASP A 105 -6.03 -8.29 11.80
C ASP A 105 -4.88 -7.98 12.77
N ALA A 106 -4.13 -9.00 13.22
CA ALA A 106 -3.02 -8.85 14.14
C ALA A 106 -1.90 -9.87 13.85
N PRO A 107 -0.62 -9.54 14.13
CA PRO A 107 0.49 -10.46 13.93
C PRO A 107 0.32 -11.78 14.70
N VAL A 108 0.68 -12.89 14.06
CA VAL A 108 0.70 -14.22 14.70
C VAL A 108 2.11 -14.48 15.25
N ALA A 109 2.27 -14.37 16.57
CA ALA A 109 3.57 -14.38 17.21
C ALA A 109 4.06 -15.79 17.57
N GLU A 110 3.16 -16.68 17.99
CA GLU A 110 3.51 -17.98 18.55
C GLU A 110 3.59 -19.08 17.49
N CYS A 111 4.58 -19.97 17.62
CA CYS A 111 4.79 -21.06 16.67
C CYS A 111 3.61 -22.04 16.64
N SER A 112 2.97 -22.27 17.79
CA SER A 112 1.79 -23.12 17.91
C SER A 112 0.61 -22.55 17.12
N GLU A 113 0.40 -21.23 17.17
CA GLU A 113 -0.65 -20.54 16.43
C GLU A 113 -0.39 -20.58 14.92
N LYS A 114 0.86 -20.37 14.48
CA LYS A 114 1.25 -20.52 13.07
C LYS A 114 0.98 -21.92 12.55
N ARG A 115 1.37 -22.96 13.30
CA ARG A 115 1.11 -24.37 12.95
C ARG A 115 -0.38 -24.68 12.87
N LEU A 116 -1.15 -24.19 13.85
CA LEU A 116 -2.61 -24.38 13.86
C LEU A 116 -3.23 -23.72 12.64
N LEU A 117 -2.83 -22.49 12.32
CA LEU A 117 -3.32 -21.76 11.15
C LEU A 117 -2.96 -22.48 9.85
N HIS A 118 -1.73 -22.97 9.72
CA HIS A 118 -1.31 -23.78 8.58
C HIS A 118 -2.16 -25.05 8.44
N SER A 119 -2.33 -25.82 9.53
CA SER A 119 -3.09 -27.08 9.51
C SER A 119 -4.57 -26.90 9.13
N ARG A 120 -5.17 -25.77 9.52
CA ARG A 120 -6.57 -25.47 9.24
C ARG A 120 -6.83 -24.96 7.83
N THR A 121 -5.85 -24.26 7.24
CA THR A 121 -6.06 -23.50 6.00
C THR A 121 -5.26 -24.04 4.82
N GLY A 122 -4.17 -24.77 5.06
CA GLY A 122 -3.20 -25.15 4.03
C GLY A 122 -2.36 -23.98 3.50
N ALA A 123 -2.63 -22.75 3.92
CA ALA A 123 -1.95 -21.56 3.45
C ALA A 123 -0.48 -21.53 3.86
N ALA A 124 0.36 -20.94 3.02
CA ALA A 124 1.80 -20.95 3.22
C ALA A 124 2.29 -19.77 4.07
N ALA A 125 1.57 -18.65 4.10
CA ALA A 125 1.94 -17.47 4.88
C ALA A 125 0.75 -16.75 5.50
N VAL A 126 1.06 -15.84 6.41
CA VAL A 126 0.13 -14.95 7.08
C VAL A 126 0.57 -13.49 6.93
N ASP A 127 -0.38 -12.60 6.71
CA ASP A 127 -0.18 -11.17 6.50
C ASP A 127 -1.30 -10.35 7.17
N THR A 128 -1.02 -9.07 7.48
CA THR A 128 -1.96 -8.22 8.22
C THR A 128 -2.79 -7.25 7.39
N GLU A 129 -2.52 -7.12 6.08
CA GLU A 129 -3.21 -6.14 5.22
C GLU A 129 -3.79 -6.74 3.93
N SER A 130 -3.32 -7.91 3.50
CA SER A 130 -3.67 -8.51 2.21
C SER A 130 -5.16 -8.80 2.09
N HIS A 131 -5.87 -9.13 3.18
CA HIS A 131 -7.31 -9.37 3.14
C HIS A 131 -8.13 -8.09 2.93
N ILE A 132 -7.66 -6.96 3.46
CA ILE A 132 -8.31 -5.66 3.24
C ILE A 132 -8.19 -5.31 1.76
N THR A 133 -6.98 -5.43 1.21
CA THR A 133 -6.67 -5.14 -0.19
C THR A 133 -7.45 -6.05 -1.14
N ALA A 134 -7.43 -7.36 -0.91
CA ALA A 134 -8.11 -8.35 -1.75
C ALA A 134 -9.63 -8.13 -1.76
N ARG A 135 -10.23 -7.81 -0.60
CA ARG A 135 -11.66 -7.55 -0.48
C ARG A 135 -12.09 -6.31 -1.27
N ILE A 136 -11.33 -5.22 -1.18
CA ILE A 136 -11.64 -3.97 -1.90
C ILE A 136 -11.46 -4.18 -3.40
N ALA A 137 -10.35 -4.80 -3.83
CA ALA A 137 -10.14 -5.09 -5.24
C ALA A 137 -11.26 -5.97 -5.83
N ALA A 138 -11.71 -6.99 -5.10
CA ALA A 138 -12.83 -7.83 -5.50
C ALA A 138 -14.16 -7.06 -5.57
N ALA A 139 -14.43 -6.17 -4.61
CA ALA A 139 -15.65 -5.36 -4.58
C ALA A 139 -15.75 -4.41 -5.79
N HIS A 140 -14.61 -3.93 -6.30
CA HIS A 140 -14.53 -3.03 -7.44
C HIS A 140 -14.13 -3.71 -8.75
N GLN A 141 -14.01 -5.05 -8.76
CA GLN A 141 -13.63 -5.84 -9.92
C GLN A 141 -12.29 -5.41 -10.54
N ILE A 142 -11.34 -4.98 -9.71
CA ILE A 142 -10.00 -4.57 -10.12
C ILE A 142 -9.06 -5.78 -10.02
N PRO A 143 -8.20 -6.02 -11.03
CA PRO A 143 -7.18 -7.06 -10.96
C PRO A 143 -6.33 -6.94 -9.69
N PHE A 144 -6.21 -8.06 -8.96
CA PHE A 144 -5.51 -8.11 -7.70
C PHE A 144 -4.39 -9.13 -7.72
N ALA A 145 -3.21 -8.77 -7.21
CA ALA A 145 -2.15 -9.72 -6.95
C ALA A 145 -1.57 -9.52 -5.54
N ALA A 146 -0.89 -10.54 -5.02
CA ALA A 146 -0.09 -10.39 -3.83
C ALA A 146 1.22 -11.17 -3.98
N CYS A 147 2.34 -10.54 -3.63
CA CYS A 147 3.61 -11.22 -3.49
C CYS A 147 4.34 -10.74 -2.24
N ARG A 148 4.83 -11.70 -1.45
CA ARG A 148 5.38 -11.45 -0.13
C ARG A 148 6.74 -12.11 0.03
N ALA A 149 7.69 -11.40 0.63
CA ALA A 149 8.93 -11.98 1.12
C ALA A 149 8.70 -12.52 2.55
N VAL A 150 9.09 -13.75 2.82
CA VAL A 150 8.96 -14.33 4.16
C VAL A 150 9.95 -13.63 5.10
N ILE A 151 9.44 -13.05 6.20
CA ILE A 151 10.27 -12.40 7.24
C ILE A 151 10.65 -13.32 8.37
N ASP A 152 9.84 -14.33 8.66
CA ASP A 152 10.13 -15.30 9.72
C ASP A 152 9.53 -16.67 9.36
N ALA A 153 10.11 -17.73 9.90
CA ALA A 153 9.69 -19.11 9.62
C ALA A 153 8.53 -19.57 10.52
N ALA A 154 7.88 -20.67 10.15
CA ALA A 154 6.76 -21.26 10.89
C ALA A 154 7.12 -21.74 12.32
N ASP A 155 8.39 -21.98 12.58
CA ASP A 155 8.94 -22.36 13.88
C ASP A 155 9.58 -21.20 14.64
N ALA A 156 9.56 -19.98 14.07
CA ALA A 156 10.05 -18.78 14.71
C ALA A 156 8.97 -18.18 15.61
N ARG A 157 9.35 -17.90 16.86
CA ARG A 157 8.55 -17.12 17.81
C ARG A 157 8.94 -15.66 17.66
N LEU A 158 7.94 -14.78 17.59
CA LEU A 158 8.21 -13.33 17.61
C LEU A 158 8.35 -12.87 19.06
N PRO A 159 9.48 -12.25 19.45
CA PRO A 159 9.65 -11.73 20.80
C PRO A 159 8.72 -10.52 21.01
N PRO A 160 8.32 -10.20 22.25
CA PRO A 160 7.45 -9.05 22.54
C PRO A 160 7.95 -7.75 21.89
N ALA A 161 9.26 -7.49 21.92
CA ALA A 161 9.90 -6.34 21.29
C ALA A 161 9.60 -6.20 19.78
N ALA A 162 9.41 -7.31 19.06
CA ALA A 162 9.05 -7.29 17.64
C ALA A 162 7.58 -6.93 17.40
N LEU A 163 6.71 -7.09 18.41
CA LEU A 163 5.27 -6.81 18.31
C LEU A 163 4.93 -5.36 18.68
N VAL A 164 5.76 -4.69 19.48
CA VAL A 164 5.49 -3.33 20.00
C VAL A 164 5.73 -2.22 18.97
N GLY A 165 6.28 -2.54 17.80
CA GLY A 165 7.28 -1.65 17.21
C GLY A 165 6.96 -1.02 15.88
N LEU A 166 5.76 -0.49 15.62
CA LEU A 166 5.56 0.45 14.52
C LEU A 166 4.88 1.72 15.00
N ARG A 167 5.54 2.84 14.78
CA ARG A 167 4.93 4.16 14.88
C ARG A 167 3.85 4.31 13.80
N PRO A 168 2.91 5.25 13.95
CA PRO A 168 1.92 5.55 12.91
C PRO A 168 2.51 5.89 11.54
N ASP A 169 3.80 6.28 11.48
CA ASP A 169 4.53 6.56 10.25
C ASP A 169 5.19 5.32 9.61
N GLY A 170 4.97 4.12 10.17
CA GLY A 170 5.53 2.86 9.67
C GLY A 170 7.01 2.65 10.00
N THR A 171 7.61 3.48 10.87
CA THR A 171 8.97 3.30 11.39
C THR A 171 8.99 2.55 12.71
N ALA A 172 10.12 1.92 13.04
CA ALA A 172 10.23 1.18 14.30
C ALA A 172 10.15 2.10 15.53
N ASP A 173 9.33 1.75 16.52
CA ASP A 173 9.33 2.46 17.80
C ASP A 173 10.49 1.99 18.68
N VAL A 174 11.66 2.60 18.47
CA VAL A 174 12.90 2.26 19.18
C VAL A 174 12.76 2.38 20.71
N ALA A 175 11.96 3.32 21.21
CA ALA A 175 11.77 3.50 22.65
C ALA A 175 10.91 2.38 23.24
N ALA A 176 9.85 1.97 22.53
CA ALA A 176 9.02 0.83 22.92
C ALA A 176 9.80 -0.50 22.87
N VAL A 177 10.61 -0.69 21.83
CA VAL A 177 11.51 -1.85 21.69
C VAL A 177 12.49 -1.90 22.86
N PHE A 178 13.18 -0.79 23.18
CA PHE A 178 14.13 -0.74 24.28
C PHE A 178 13.47 -1.02 25.65
N ARG A 179 12.28 -0.45 25.90
CA ARG A 179 11.50 -0.71 27.11
C ARG A 179 11.11 -2.19 27.23
N SER A 180 10.67 -2.81 26.14
CA SER A 180 10.35 -4.24 26.10
C SER A 180 11.56 -5.09 26.46
N VAL A 181 12.73 -4.79 25.88
CA VAL A 181 13.98 -5.50 26.17
C VAL A 181 14.39 -5.36 27.64
N LEU A 182 14.24 -4.18 28.24
CA LEU A 182 14.50 -3.98 29.68
C LEU A 182 13.55 -4.80 30.57
N GLN A 183 12.29 -4.97 30.16
CA GLN A 183 11.29 -5.74 30.90
C GLN A 183 11.53 -7.25 30.79
N GLU A 184 12.02 -7.73 29.64
CA GLU A 184 12.31 -9.15 29.42
C GLU A 184 13.64 -9.34 28.66
N PRO A 185 14.81 -9.27 29.34
CA PRO A 185 16.11 -9.40 28.68
C PRO A 185 16.36 -10.76 28.04
N ARG A 186 15.63 -11.80 28.50
CA ARG A 186 15.72 -13.16 27.94
C ARG A 186 15.23 -13.25 26.49
N GLN A 187 14.51 -12.24 25.99
CA GLN A 187 14.05 -12.18 24.60
C GLN A 187 15.16 -11.79 23.59
N LEU A 188 16.35 -11.40 24.07
CA LEU A 188 17.44 -10.89 23.22
C LEU A 188 17.88 -11.85 22.11
N PRO A 189 18.07 -13.17 22.34
CA PRO A 189 18.46 -14.08 21.28
C PRO A 189 17.41 -14.15 20.15
N ASP A 190 16.13 -14.26 20.51
CA ASP A 190 15.01 -14.27 19.55
C ASP A 190 14.89 -12.94 18.80
N LEU A 191 15.19 -11.83 19.48
CA LEU A 191 15.21 -10.49 18.86
C LEU A 191 16.35 -10.33 17.87
N VAL A 192 17.56 -10.82 18.19
CA VAL A 192 18.70 -10.83 17.25
C VAL A 192 18.38 -11.67 16.03
N ARG A 193 17.82 -12.88 16.23
CA ARG A 193 17.38 -13.75 15.13
C ARG A 193 16.35 -13.06 14.25
N THR A 194 15.31 -12.45 14.85
CA THR A 194 14.29 -11.67 14.15
C THR A 194 14.92 -10.53 13.34
N GLY A 195 15.93 -9.85 13.88
CA GLY A 195 16.67 -8.80 13.17
C GLY A 195 17.46 -9.32 11.96
N LEU A 196 18.10 -10.48 12.06
CA LEU A 196 18.78 -11.14 10.95
C LEU A 196 17.80 -11.57 9.86
N ASP A 197 16.71 -12.21 10.27
CA ASP A 197 15.66 -12.67 9.36
C ASP A 197 15.01 -11.46 8.63
N ALA A 198 14.77 -10.36 9.34
CA ALA A 198 14.32 -9.10 8.74
C ALA A 198 15.32 -8.51 7.73
N ARG A 199 16.63 -8.63 7.98
CA ARG A 199 17.65 -8.19 7.00
C ARG A 199 17.62 -9.05 5.74
N ILE A 200 17.51 -10.36 5.89
CA ILE A 200 17.39 -11.30 4.77
C ILE A 200 16.13 -10.98 3.95
N ALA A 201 14.98 -10.85 4.62
CA ALA A 201 13.71 -10.55 3.98
C ALA A 201 13.74 -9.21 3.23
N ARG A 202 14.35 -8.17 3.82
CA ARG A 202 14.55 -6.87 3.17
C ARG A 202 15.40 -6.97 1.91
N ALA A 203 16.52 -7.69 1.96
CA ALA A 203 17.38 -7.90 0.79
C ALA A 203 16.64 -8.67 -0.31
N THR A 204 15.91 -9.72 0.06
CA THR A 204 15.03 -10.48 -0.83
C THR A 204 13.94 -9.60 -1.46
N LEU A 205 13.29 -8.74 -0.66
CA LEU A 205 12.22 -7.86 -1.11
C LEU A 205 12.74 -6.86 -2.15
N TYR A 206 13.89 -6.25 -1.88
CA TYR A 206 14.57 -5.34 -2.79
C TYR A 206 14.99 -6.03 -4.10
N ALA A 207 15.65 -7.19 -4.01
CA ALA A 207 16.05 -7.96 -5.19
C ALA A 207 14.85 -8.45 -6.01
N GLY A 208 13.78 -8.88 -5.36
CA GLY A 208 12.55 -9.30 -6.02
C GLY A 208 11.86 -8.14 -6.72
N ARG A 209 11.77 -6.96 -6.08
CA ARG A 209 11.21 -5.74 -6.69
C ARG A 209 11.89 -5.39 -8.02
N GLN A 210 13.22 -5.51 -8.09
CA GLN A 210 13.95 -5.23 -9.33
C GLN A 210 13.53 -6.19 -10.45
N LYS A 211 13.38 -7.49 -10.14
CA LYS A 211 12.88 -8.49 -11.09
C LYS A 211 11.44 -8.23 -11.52
N LEU A 212 10.62 -7.63 -10.65
CA LEU A 212 9.25 -7.25 -10.97
C LEU A 212 9.15 -6.08 -11.96
N GLY A 213 10.21 -5.31 -12.22
CA GLY A 213 10.24 -4.28 -13.27
C GLY A 213 9.21 -3.15 -13.14
N ALA A 214 8.95 -2.44 -14.24
CA ALA A 214 7.88 -1.45 -14.33
C ALA A 214 6.50 -2.12 -14.15
N GLY A 215 5.56 -1.40 -13.52
CA GLY A 215 4.20 -1.89 -13.26
C GLY A 215 4.10 -3.16 -12.39
N MET A 216 5.19 -3.59 -11.73
CA MET A 216 5.23 -4.79 -10.89
C MET A 216 4.70 -6.07 -11.57
N GLY A 217 4.99 -6.26 -12.86
CA GLY A 217 4.56 -7.45 -13.60
C GLY A 217 3.10 -7.47 -14.00
N PHE A 218 2.39 -6.34 -13.91
CA PHE A 218 1.02 -6.23 -14.40
C PHE A 218 0.97 -6.51 -15.91
N PRO A 219 0.09 -7.42 -16.38
CA PRO A 219 0.14 -7.93 -17.76
C PRO A 219 -0.31 -6.92 -18.81
N HIS A 220 -1.06 -5.89 -18.42
CA HIS A 220 -1.55 -4.83 -19.31
C HIS A 220 -0.84 -3.49 -19.08
N PHE A 221 0.38 -3.55 -18.53
CA PHE A 221 1.19 -2.36 -18.35
C PHE A 221 1.79 -1.92 -19.69
N ASP A 222 1.49 -0.70 -20.12
CA ASP A 222 1.99 -0.12 -21.35
C ASP A 222 3.10 0.90 -21.02
N ASP A 223 4.36 0.50 -21.22
CA ASP A 223 5.55 1.31 -20.89
C ASP A 223 5.54 2.66 -21.64
N ALA A 224 4.99 2.70 -22.87
CA ALA A 224 5.02 3.85 -23.77
C ALA A 224 4.22 5.08 -23.26
N LEU A 225 3.23 4.87 -22.38
CA LEU A 225 2.42 5.94 -21.79
C LEU A 225 3.01 6.50 -20.48
N SER A 226 4.07 5.88 -19.95
CA SER A 226 4.72 6.33 -18.71
C SER A 226 5.73 7.46 -18.96
N ASP A 227 6.45 7.42 -20.10
CA ASP A 227 7.43 8.45 -20.48
C ASP A 227 6.83 9.83 -20.75
N THR A 228 5.55 9.90 -21.16
CA THR A 228 4.86 11.17 -21.43
C THR A 228 4.35 11.88 -20.16
N ARG A 229 4.33 11.21 -19.00
CA ARG A 229 3.86 11.80 -17.73
C ARG A 229 5.00 12.32 -16.85
N THR A 230 6.22 11.86 -17.07
CA THR A 230 7.42 12.27 -16.32
C THR A 230 7.78 13.75 -16.56
N SER A 231 7.27 14.36 -17.62
CA SER A 231 7.50 15.78 -17.94
C SER A 231 6.48 16.76 -17.32
N THR A 232 5.45 16.31 -16.56
CA THR A 232 4.48 17.26 -15.96
C THR A 232 3.78 16.82 -14.66
N GLY A 233 4.10 15.68 -14.03
CA GLY A 233 3.31 15.18 -12.88
C GLY A 233 4.12 14.85 -11.62
N ALA A 234 3.79 15.50 -10.50
CA ALA A 234 4.35 15.22 -9.17
C ALA A 234 4.16 13.75 -8.76
N GLU A 235 5.22 13.13 -8.23
CA GLU A 235 5.16 11.86 -7.50
C GLU A 235 4.22 12.00 -6.29
N ILE A 236 3.03 11.42 -6.35
CA ILE A 236 2.08 11.49 -5.24
C ILE A 236 2.40 10.38 -4.23
N TYR A 237 3.27 10.70 -3.27
CA TYR A 237 3.29 10.04 -1.97
C TYR A 237 2.12 10.56 -1.14
N VAL A 238 1.03 9.77 -1.02
CA VAL A 238 -0.08 10.13 -0.13
C VAL A 238 0.32 9.77 1.30
N ARG A 239 0.84 10.76 2.04
CA ARG A 239 1.04 10.69 3.48
C ARG A 239 -0.31 10.87 4.17
N GLY A 240 -0.69 9.97 5.08
CA GLY A 240 -1.81 10.20 5.99
C GLY A 240 -1.51 11.42 6.87
N SER A 241 -2.13 12.57 6.59
CA SER A 241 -1.92 13.79 7.36
C SER A 241 -2.64 13.73 8.69
N ASN A 242 -1.89 13.83 9.79
CA ASN A 242 -2.39 13.95 11.16
C ASN A 242 -2.75 15.43 11.43
N GLN A 243 -4.04 15.77 11.59
CA GLN A 243 -4.46 17.12 11.99
C GLN A 243 -4.69 17.17 13.51
N HIS A 244 -3.72 17.75 14.23
CA HIS A 244 -3.96 18.41 15.52
C HIS A 244 -3.38 19.82 15.43
N ARG A 245 -4.27 20.82 15.36
CA ARG A 245 -3.93 22.25 15.42
C ARG A 245 -3.71 22.66 16.87
N GLY A 246 -2.52 23.14 17.17
CA GLY A 246 -2.23 24.10 18.24
C GLY A 246 -1.54 25.33 17.62
N PRO A 247 -1.73 26.55 18.15
CA PRO A 247 -1.35 27.78 17.45
C PRO A 247 0.17 28.01 17.46
N ALA A 248 0.70 28.50 16.34
CA ALA A 248 2.10 28.87 16.20
C ALA A 248 2.38 30.23 16.90
N PRO A 249 3.56 30.41 17.53
CA PRO A 249 4.02 31.73 17.91
C PRO A 249 4.72 32.43 16.75
N THR A 250 4.43 33.72 16.63
CA THR A 250 5.05 34.73 15.77
C THR A 250 6.54 34.92 16.06
N ALA A 251 7.37 35.07 15.01
CA ALA A 251 8.54 35.97 15.04
C ALA A 251 9.21 36.19 13.66
N VAL A 252 9.16 37.46 13.25
CA VAL A 252 10.28 38.30 12.74
C VAL A 252 10.78 38.12 11.30
N SER A 253 10.76 39.30 10.67
CA SER A 253 11.10 39.71 9.32
C SER A 253 12.60 39.91 9.07
N ARG A 254 13.02 39.67 7.82
CA ARG A 254 14.10 40.31 7.03
C ARG A 254 13.96 39.70 5.62
N SER A 255 13.97 40.41 4.50
CA SER A 255 14.54 41.71 4.15
C SER A 255 14.20 42.07 2.69
N ARG A 256 14.06 43.39 2.43
CA ARG A 256 14.43 44.13 1.19
C ARG A 256 13.69 43.78 -0.11
N LEU A 257 13.44 44.68 -1.06
CA LEU A 257 13.41 46.15 -1.19
C LEU A 257 12.98 46.35 -2.68
N MET A 258 12.27 47.45 -2.99
CA MET A 258 11.98 47.98 -4.35
C MET A 258 10.90 47.20 -5.14
N ASN A 259 9.81 47.78 -5.66
CA ASN A 259 9.60 49.10 -6.24
C ASN A 259 8.12 49.58 -6.18
N HIS A 260 7.98 50.90 -6.09
CA HIS A 260 6.91 51.77 -6.63
C HIS A 260 5.49 51.77 -5.99
N ILE A 261 5.35 52.74 -5.06
CA ILE A 261 4.27 53.73 -4.84
C ILE A 261 3.60 54.16 -6.16
N GLU A 262 2.33 54.57 -6.29
CA GLU A 262 1.08 54.61 -5.51
C GLU A 262 0.09 55.48 -6.35
N ARG A 263 -1.23 55.38 -6.09
CA ARG A 263 -2.33 56.33 -6.44
C ARG A 263 -2.92 56.25 -7.86
N ASP A 264 -4.21 56.43 -8.12
CA ASP A 264 -5.40 56.76 -7.29
C ASP A 264 -6.69 56.36 -8.07
N ARG A 265 -7.80 56.23 -7.33
CA ARG A 265 -9.22 55.88 -7.65
C ARG A 265 -9.96 56.89 -8.61
N PRO A 266 -11.31 56.88 -8.78
CA PRO A 266 -12.31 55.84 -9.19
C PRO A 266 -13.41 56.33 -10.20
N ALA A 267 -14.29 55.40 -10.59
CA ALA A 267 -15.76 55.52 -10.81
C ALA A 267 -16.44 56.14 -12.06
N SER A 268 -17.55 55.46 -12.42
CA SER A 268 -18.76 55.86 -13.18
C SER A 268 -18.67 55.82 -14.72
N ALA A 269 -19.70 55.53 -15.52
CA ALA A 269 -21.05 54.94 -15.43
C ALA A 269 -21.61 54.87 -16.88
N GLY A 270 -22.66 54.10 -17.15
CA GLY A 270 -23.45 54.18 -18.39
C GLY A 270 -23.62 52.84 -19.13
N VAL A 271 -24.67 52.03 -18.90
CA VAL A 271 -26.06 52.13 -19.39
C VAL A 271 -26.25 51.53 -20.80
N GLY A 272 -27.27 50.67 -20.95
CA GLY A 272 -27.87 50.27 -22.23
C GLY A 272 -28.00 48.74 -22.39
N VAL A 273 -29.10 48.07 -21.97
CA VAL A 273 -30.35 47.81 -22.74
C VAL A 273 -30.08 46.84 -23.91
N SER A 274 -30.81 45.76 -24.24
CA SER A 274 -32.00 45.05 -23.73
C SER A 274 -32.25 43.85 -24.65
N ASN A 275 -33.19 42.99 -24.23
CA ASN A 275 -33.96 41.97 -24.97
C ASN A 275 -33.28 40.61 -25.21
N ALA A 276 -33.70 39.54 -24.54
CA ALA A 276 -35.01 38.86 -24.53
C ALA A 276 -35.28 38.06 -25.81
N SER A 277 -35.34 36.73 -25.67
CA SER A 277 -36.51 35.95 -26.09
C SER A 277 -36.38 34.50 -25.60
N CYS A 278 -37.41 34.08 -24.87
CA CYS A 278 -37.76 32.70 -24.59
C CYS A 278 -38.27 32.04 -25.87
N VAL A 279 -38.05 30.74 -26.06
CA VAL A 279 -39.10 29.81 -26.54
C VAL A 279 -38.84 28.41 -25.96
N ALA A 280 -39.91 27.85 -25.42
CA ALA A 280 -40.05 26.51 -24.87
C ALA A 280 -40.05 25.41 -25.95
N GLY A 281 -39.75 24.17 -25.56
CA GLY A 281 -39.90 22.99 -26.41
C GLY A 281 -39.92 21.73 -25.57
N ASP A 282 -41.11 21.15 -25.49
CA ASP A 282 -41.61 20.13 -24.58
C ASP A 282 -41.61 18.71 -25.20
N PHE A 283 -41.70 17.67 -24.35
CA PHE A 283 -42.15 16.28 -24.60
C PHE A 283 -41.26 15.36 -25.52
N LYS A 284 -41.14 14.03 -25.34
CA LYS A 284 -42.10 13.02 -24.85
C LYS A 284 -41.40 11.68 -24.49
N TYR A 285 -42.03 10.96 -23.55
CA TYR A 285 -41.82 9.56 -23.14
C TYR A 285 -42.66 8.59 -24.00
N LEU A 286 -42.19 7.36 -24.27
CA LEU A 286 -42.90 6.11 -24.65
C LEU A 286 -41.81 5.01 -24.80
N ALA A 287 -41.70 3.94 -24.00
CA ALA A 287 -42.58 2.79 -23.68
C ALA A 287 -42.74 1.74 -24.81
N ASP A 288 -42.30 0.52 -24.47
CA ASP A 288 -42.61 -0.85 -24.94
C ASP A 288 -42.50 -1.27 -26.41
N SER A 289 -41.63 -2.27 -26.63
CA SER A 289 -41.90 -3.55 -27.32
C SER A 289 -40.86 -4.59 -26.91
#